data_AF-A0A1L9VI81-F1
#
_entry.id   AF-A0A1L9VI81-F1
#
_cell.length_a   1.000
_cell.length_b   1.000
_cell.length_c   1.000
_cell.angle_alpha   90.00
_cell.angle_beta   90.00
_cell.angle_gamma   90.00
#
_symmetry.space_group_name_H-M   'P 1'
#
loop_
_entity.id
_entity.type
_entity.pdbx_description
1 polymer ?
#
loop_
_entity_poly.entity_id
_entity_poly.type
_entity_poly.pdbx_seq_one_letter_code
_entity_poly.pdbx_strand_id
1 'polypeptide(L)'
;MVVQSSLTFAEKKGLEIYVGTTFTEFGGSYTHSRKEPDLCIKPVGMTLPTVVIESGWSESREQLYEDRDLWLKGGRESVQMVIIVKWTQNAAKQVEGDIELVDLDTDGNARLLQRRSIFPPPGLSEAADSRELTITNGQLWGPLLAGTSDASESLKLSIDELRMIVARNMQVHGCCPVI
;
A
#
# COMPACT_ATOMS: atom_id res chain seq x y z
N MET A 1 -11.94 1.28 -4.91
CA MET A 1 -10.75 0.44 -5.20
C MET A 1 -11.09 -1.03 -5.05
N VAL A 2 -12.00 -1.60 -5.86
CA VAL A 2 -12.09 -3.07 -6.09
C VAL A 2 -12.84 -3.31 -7.42
N VAL A 3 -12.19 -3.89 -8.43
CA VAL A 3 -12.79 -4.09 -9.77
C VAL A 3 -13.17 -5.54 -10.06
N GLN A 4 -12.53 -6.57 -9.49
CA GLN A 4 -12.95 -7.98 -9.52
C GLN A 4 -12.05 -8.84 -8.62
N SER A 5 -12.55 -9.99 -8.14
CA SER A 5 -12.24 -10.66 -6.85
C SER A 5 -12.62 -9.82 -5.63
N SER A 6 -13.92 -9.77 -5.36
CA SER A 6 -14.42 -9.12 -4.16
C SER A 6 -14.25 -10.06 -2.98
N LEU A 7 -13.56 -9.59 -1.92
CA LEU A 7 -13.61 -10.22 -0.61
C LEU A 7 -15.05 -10.56 -0.25
N THR A 8 -15.28 -11.81 0.16
CA THR A 8 -16.55 -12.26 0.70
C THR A 8 -16.94 -11.43 1.92
N PHE A 9 -18.21 -11.49 2.31
CA PHE A 9 -18.66 -10.79 3.51
C PHE A 9 -17.93 -11.26 4.78
N ALA A 10 -17.59 -12.55 4.87
CA ALA A 10 -16.83 -13.11 5.98
C ALA A 10 -15.39 -12.57 6.01
N GLU A 11 -14.72 -12.55 4.85
CA GLU A 11 -13.36 -11.99 4.73
C GLU A 11 -13.32 -10.50 5.08
N LYS A 12 -14.31 -9.71 4.62
CA LYS A 12 -14.43 -8.30 5.01
C LYS A 12 -14.60 -8.10 6.51
N LYS A 13 -15.30 -9.01 7.20
CA LYS A 13 -15.43 -8.95 8.66
C LYS A 13 -14.16 -9.32 9.40
N GLY A 14 -13.28 -10.09 8.77
CA GLY A 14 -11.99 -10.48 9.34
C GLY A 14 -10.87 -9.45 9.10
N LEU A 15 -11.12 -8.39 8.33
CA LEU A 15 -10.16 -7.32 8.05
C LEU A 15 -10.67 -5.98 8.57
N GLU A 16 -9.79 -5.26 9.25
CA GLU A 16 -10.03 -3.92 9.76
C GLU A 16 -9.17 -2.92 8.98
N ILE A 17 -9.73 -1.75 8.71
CA ILE A 17 -9.01 -0.62 8.10
C ILE A 17 -8.79 0.43 9.18
N TYR A 18 -7.54 0.85 9.36
CA TYR A 18 -7.17 1.88 10.33
C TYR A 18 -6.48 3.07 9.68
N VAL A 19 -6.74 4.24 10.26
CA VAL A 19 -6.04 5.51 10.07
C VAL A 19 -5.78 6.09 11.46
N GLY A 20 -4.75 6.92 11.62
CA GLY A 20 -4.56 7.66 12.88
C GLY A 20 -4.25 6.77 14.09
N THR A 21 -3.70 5.57 13.87
CA THR A 21 -3.40 4.59 14.93
C THR A 21 -1.90 4.43 15.08
N THR A 22 -1.37 4.78 16.26
CA THR A 22 0.05 4.56 16.56
C THR A 22 0.30 3.12 17.00
N PHE A 23 1.19 2.43 16.29
CA PHE A 23 1.70 1.11 16.64
C PHE A 23 3.07 1.23 17.31
N THR A 24 3.36 0.32 18.26
CA THR A 24 4.59 0.34 19.07
C THR A 24 5.25 -1.03 19.23
N GLU A 25 4.61 -2.10 18.78
CA GLU A 25 5.04 -3.50 18.95
C GLU A 25 6.11 -3.94 17.92
N PHE A 26 7.04 -3.05 17.59
CA PHE A 26 8.16 -3.35 16.67
C PHE A 26 9.29 -4.06 17.41
N GLY A 27 10.04 -4.90 16.69
CA GLY A 27 11.23 -5.54 17.24
C GLY A 27 12.49 -5.45 16.37
N GLY A 28 13.48 -6.27 16.69
CA GLY A 28 14.81 -6.20 16.08
C GLY A 28 15.48 -4.85 16.36
N SER A 29 16.14 -4.28 15.36
CA SER A 29 16.73 -2.94 15.45
C SER A 29 15.72 -1.80 15.63
N TYR A 30 14.43 -2.08 15.43
CA TYR A 30 13.35 -1.11 15.58
C TYR A 30 12.61 -1.26 16.92
N THR A 31 13.18 -2.01 17.87
CA THR A 31 12.64 -2.09 19.23
C THR A 31 12.51 -0.67 19.82
N HIS A 32 11.37 -0.36 20.44
CA HIS A 32 10.99 0.97 20.96
C HIS A 32 10.61 2.03 19.92
N SER A 33 10.56 1.67 18.64
CA SER A 33 9.95 2.54 17.63
C SER A 33 8.46 2.73 17.91
N ARG A 34 7.93 3.86 17.46
CA ARG A 34 6.49 4.11 17.35
C ARG A 34 6.22 4.66 15.96
N LYS A 35 5.13 4.22 15.33
CA LYS A 35 4.76 4.75 14.02
C LYS A 35 3.26 4.67 13.79
N GLU A 36 2.75 5.66 13.08
CA GLU A 36 1.38 5.76 12.63
C GLU A 36 1.39 5.68 11.10
N PRO A 37 0.64 4.75 10.48
CA PRO A 37 0.53 4.69 9.03
C PRO A 37 -0.52 5.69 8.55
N ASP A 38 -0.37 6.18 7.33
CA ASP A 38 -1.44 6.96 6.68
C ASP A 38 -2.72 6.12 6.53
N LEU A 39 -2.56 4.84 6.19
CA LEU A 39 -3.63 3.84 6.15
C LEU A 39 -3.05 2.44 6.34
N CYS A 40 -3.77 1.54 7.01
CA CYS A 40 -3.39 0.13 7.03
C CYS A 40 -4.58 -0.82 7.02
N ILE A 41 -4.32 -2.06 6.62
CA ILE A 41 -5.24 -3.19 6.71
C ILE A 41 -4.66 -4.17 7.74
N LYS A 42 -5.48 -4.53 8.72
CA LYS A 42 -5.10 -5.40 9.82
C LYS A 42 -6.14 -6.51 9.98
N PRO A 43 -5.74 -7.79 9.89
CA PRO A 43 -6.61 -8.88 10.27
C PRO A 43 -7.03 -8.78 11.74
N VAL A 44 -8.30 -9.09 12.01
CA VAL A 44 -8.86 -9.06 13.37
C VAL A 44 -8.04 -9.98 14.29
N GLY A 45 -7.63 -9.44 15.44
CA GLY A 45 -6.85 -10.17 16.44
C GLY A 45 -5.32 -10.03 16.29
N MET A 46 -4.82 -9.40 15.23
CA MET A 46 -3.39 -9.06 15.13
C MET A 46 -3.06 -7.76 15.87
N THR A 47 -1.83 -7.66 16.39
CA THR A 47 -1.29 -6.47 17.06
C THR A 47 -0.73 -5.45 16.09
N LEU A 48 -0.16 -5.91 14.97
CA LEU A 48 0.36 -5.10 13.86
C LEU A 48 -0.43 -5.38 12.58
N PRO A 49 -0.52 -4.41 11.64
CA PRO A 49 -1.13 -4.62 10.33
C PRO A 49 -0.34 -5.62 9.47
N THR A 50 -1.00 -6.18 8.46
CA THR A 50 -0.35 -7.00 7.41
C THR A 50 -0.01 -6.17 6.18
N VAL A 51 -0.86 -5.19 5.85
CA VAL A 51 -0.66 -4.25 4.74
C VAL A 51 -0.63 -2.84 5.31
N VAL A 52 0.46 -2.12 5.03
CA VAL A 52 0.61 -0.70 5.38
C VAL A 52 0.65 0.13 4.11
N ILE A 53 0.05 1.32 4.13
CA ILE A 53 0.11 2.29 3.05
C ILE A 53 0.70 3.58 3.63
N GLU A 54 1.73 4.09 2.97
CA GLU A 54 2.36 5.38 3.26
C GLU A 54 2.31 6.26 2.00
N SER A 55 1.87 7.51 2.14
CA SER A 55 1.62 8.43 1.04
C SER A 55 2.32 9.77 1.27
N GLY A 56 3.48 9.96 0.64
CA GLY A 56 4.30 11.16 0.85
C GLY A 56 4.13 12.25 -0.22
N TRP A 57 3.94 13.49 0.22
CA TRP A 57 3.99 14.70 -0.63
C TRP A 57 5.31 15.42 -0.46
N SER A 58 5.60 15.85 0.77
CA SER A 58 6.84 16.55 1.16
C SER A 58 8.00 15.61 1.42
N GLU A 59 7.69 14.38 1.84
CA GLU A 59 8.63 13.33 2.16
C GLU A 59 9.44 12.97 0.92
N SER A 60 10.76 12.86 1.07
CA SER A 60 11.61 12.28 0.05
C SER A 60 11.31 10.79 -0.09
N ARG A 61 11.72 10.20 -1.22
CA ARG A 61 11.53 8.76 -1.43
C ARG A 61 12.35 7.94 -0.42
N GLU A 62 13.53 8.43 -0.06
CA GLU A 62 14.39 7.82 0.94
C GLU A 62 13.71 7.80 2.32
N GLN A 63 13.03 8.88 2.72
CA GLN A 63 12.26 8.90 3.97
C GLN A 63 11.11 7.89 3.95
N LEU A 64 10.38 7.78 2.83
CA LEU A 64 9.35 6.74 2.66
C LEU A 64 9.94 5.32 2.69
N TYR A 65 11.18 5.15 2.25
CA TYR A 65 11.88 3.87 2.32
C TYR A 65 12.37 3.53 3.73
N GLU A 66 12.77 4.51 4.52
CA GLU A 66 13.07 4.33 5.96
C GLU A 66 11.80 3.89 6.71
N ASP A 67 10.68 4.53 6.41
CA ASP A 67 9.36 4.18 6.94
C ASP A 67 8.94 2.76 6.55
N ARG A 68 9.09 2.41 5.27
CA ARG A 68 8.88 1.05 4.77
C ARG A 68 9.73 0.03 5.52
N ASP A 69 11.02 0.31 5.68
CA ASP A 69 11.95 -0.62 6.32
C ASP A 69 11.60 -0.82 7.80
N LEU A 70 11.18 0.23 8.51
CA LEU A 70 10.68 0.13 9.87
C LEU A 70 9.47 -0.80 9.93
N TRP A 71 8.48 -0.62 9.04
CA TRP A 71 7.29 -1.49 8.99
C TRP A 71 7.64 -2.94 8.67
N LEU A 72 8.37 -3.18 7.58
CA LEU A 72 8.66 -4.53 7.11
C LEU A 72 9.60 -5.28 8.05
N LYS A 73 10.75 -4.69 8.39
CA LYS A 73 11.78 -5.36 9.19
C LYS A 73 11.44 -5.32 10.68
N GLY A 74 10.87 -4.22 11.16
CA GLY A 74 10.44 -4.08 12.55
C GLY A 74 9.15 -4.84 12.86
N GLY A 75 8.29 -5.07 11.86
CA GLY A 75 7.00 -5.74 12.01
C GLY A 75 7.07 -7.26 12.18
N ARG A 76 8.27 -7.87 12.19
CA ARG A 76 8.54 -9.28 12.54
C ARG A 76 7.54 -10.27 11.92
N GLU A 77 7.46 -10.30 10.60
CA GLU A 77 6.55 -11.19 9.85
C GLU A 77 5.06 -10.94 10.08
N SER A 78 4.65 -9.91 10.84
CA SER A 78 3.25 -9.48 10.90
C SER A 78 2.92 -8.62 9.69
N VAL A 79 3.75 -7.60 9.42
CA VAL A 79 3.65 -6.78 8.20
C VAL A 79 4.19 -7.58 7.02
N GLN A 80 3.30 -7.95 6.09
CA GLN A 80 3.65 -8.69 4.88
C GLN A 80 4.15 -7.77 3.78
N MET A 81 3.61 -6.54 3.72
CA MET A 81 3.90 -5.62 2.64
C MET A 81 3.60 -4.16 3.01
N VAL A 82 4.31 -3.26 2.33
CA VAL A 82 4.10 -1.82 2.38
C VAL A 82 3.83 -1.31 0.97
N ILE A 83 2.76 -0.53 0.84
CA ILE A 83 2.41 0.22 -0.36
C ILE A 83 2.90 1.65 -0.16
N ILE A 84 3.81 2.11 -1.01
CA ILE A 84 4.30 3.48 -0.99
C ILE A 84 3.64 4.24 -2.12
N VAL A 85 3.00 5.35 -1.81
CA VAL A 85 2.49 6.31 -2.79
C VAL A 85 3.33 7.56 -2.69
N LYS A 86 3.98 7.95 -3.79
CA LYS A 86 4.76 9.20 -3.83
C LYS A 86 4.08 10.17 -4.77
N TRP A 87 3.88 11.40 -4.29
CA TRP A 87 3.37 12.51 -5.08
C TRP A 87 4.44 13.58 -5.24
N THR A 88 4.46 14.23 -6.39
CA THR A 88 5.25 15.44 -6.63
C THR A 88 4.39 16.48 -7.32
N GLN A 89 4.55 17.74 -6.96
CA GLN A 89 3.82 18.84 -7.57
C GLN A 89 4.80 19.85 -8.15
N ASN A 90 4.57 20.25 -9.40
CA ASN A 90 5.37 21.28 -10.05
C ASN A 90 4.82 22.71 -9.77
N ALA A 91 5.54 23.73 -10.24
CA ALA A 91 5.15 25.13 -10.07
C ALA A 91 3.82 25.49 -10.76
N ALA A 92 3.41 24.74 -11.79
CA ALA A 92 2.14 24.89 -12.48
C ALA A 92 0.98 24.15 -11.79
N LYS A 93 1.20 23.63 -10.57
CA LYS A 93 0.26 22.81 -9.81
C LYS A 93 -0.16 21.53 -10.52
N GLN A 94 0.68 21.03 -11.42
CA GLN A 94 0.50 19.71 -12.01
C GLN A 94 1.14 18.68 -11.09
N VAL A 95 0.44 17.57 -10.90
CA VAL A 95 0.85 16.51 -9.97
C VAL A 95 1.18 15.24 -10.74
N GLU A 96 2.35 14.70 -10.43
CA GLU A 96 2.77 13.36 -10.80
C GLU A 96 2.65 12.45 -9.57
N GLY A 97 2.52 11.17 -9.81
CA GLY A 97 2.64 10.22 -8.72
C GLY A 97 2.75 8.79 -9.19
N ASP A 98 3.39 7.99 -8.37
CA ASP A 98 3.57 6.56 -8.58
C ASP A 98 3.32 5.80 -7.28
N ILE A 99 3.07 4.51 -7.46
CA ILE A 99 2.77 3.58 -6.38
C ILE A 99 3.68 2.37 -6.49
N GLU A 100 4.27 1.98 -5.37
CA GLU A 100 5.16 0.84 -5.22
C GLU A 100 4.60 -0.12 -4.18
N LEU A 101 4.73 -1.41 -4.44
CA LEU A 101 4.30 -2.50 -3.58
C LEU A 101 5.54 -3.30 -3.22
N VAL A 102 5.90 -3.32 -1.95
CA VAL A 102 7.20 -3.83 -1.47
C VAL A 102 6.99 -4.83 -0.35
N ASP A 103 7.69 -5.96 -0.41
CA ASP A 103 7.76 -6.97 0.65
C ASP A 103 9.22 -7.22 1.08
N LEU A 104 9.43 -8.24 1.93
CA LEU A 104 10.76 -8.76 2.21
C LEU A 104 11.01 -10.03 1.39
N ASP A 105 12.21 -10.15 0.84
CA ASP A 105 12.70 -11.42 0.30
C ASP A 105 13.15 -12.37 1.42
N THR A 106 13.63 -13.55 1.05
CA THR A 106 14.06 -14.59 2.00
C THR A 106 15.28 -14.20 2.82
N ASP A 107 16.05 -13.20 2.39
CA ASP A 107 17.22 -12.67 3.09
C ASP A 107 16.85 -11.47 3.99
N GLY A 108 15.56 -11.10 4.04
CA GLY A 108 15.06 -9.97 4.82
C GLY A 108 15.34 -8.60 4.18
N ASN A 109 15.65 -8.57 2.89
CA ASN A 109 15.83 -7.33 2.14
C ASN A 109 14.51 -6.88 1.50
N ALA A 110 14.32 -5.56 1.41
CA ALA A 110 13.16 -5.00 0.76
C ALA A 110 13.18 -5.33 -0.74
N ARG A 111 12.12 -5.96 -1.24
CA ARG A 111 11.95 -6.38 -2.63
C ARG A 111 10.73 -5.70 -3.25
N LEU A 112 10.97 -4.92 -4.30
CA LEU A 112 9.90 -4.29 -5.09
C LEU A 112 9.16 -5.36 -5.89
N LEU A 113 7.87 -5.56 -5.59
CA LEU A 113 7.01 -6.51 -6.30
C LEU A 113 6.34 -5.87 -7.51
N GLN A 114 5.79 -4.67 -7.32
CA GLN A 114 5.04 -3.96 -8.35
C GLN A 114 5.31 -2.47 -8.24
N ARG A 115 5.39 -1.81 -9.40
CA ARG A 115 5.40 -0.36 -9.51
C ARG A 115 4.48 0.08 -10.63
N ARG A 116 3.68 1.11 -10.40
CA ARG A 116 2.77 1.70 -11.40
C ARG A 116 2.84 3.21 -11.35
N SER A 117 2.75 3.85 -12.51
CA SER A 117 2.48 5.28 -12.59
C SER A 117 1.01 5.52 -12.26
N ILE A 118 0.70 6.45 -11.36
CA ILE A 118 -0.65 6.98 -11.19
C ILE A 118 -0.86 8.11 -12.19
N PHE A 119 0.02 9.12 -12.17
CA PHE A 119 0.06 10.20 -13.15
C PHE A 119 1.50 10.41 -13.66
N PRO A 120 1.72 10.50 -14.98
CA PRO A 120 0.71 10.39 -16.04
C PRO A 120 0.13 8.96 -16.16
N PRO A 121 -1.13 8.82 -16.64
CA PRO A 121 -1.70 7.51 -16.88
C PRO A 121 -0.91 6.76 -17.98
N PRO A 122 -0.82 5.42 -17.91
CA PRO A 122 -0.15 4.62 -18.92
C PRO A 122 -0.84 4.80 -20.26
N GLY A 123 -0.05 4.81 -21.33
CA GLY A 123 -0.55 4.96 -22.70
C GLY A 123 -1.59 3.89 -23.06
N LEU A 124 -2.41 4.16 -24.08
CA LEU A 124 -3.44 3.21 -24.55
C LEU A 124 -2.87 1.87 -25.02
N SER A 125 -1.60 1.85 -25.43
CA SER A 125 -0.86 0.65 -25.86
C SER A 125 -0.20 -0.12 -24.71
N GLU A 126 -0.22 0.41 -23.49
CA GLU A 126 0.40 -0.26 -22.34
C GLU A 126 -0.53 -1.36 -21.78
N ALA A 127 0.09 -2.45 -21.32
CA ALA A 127 -0.58 -3.67 -20.87
C ALA A 127 -1.61 -3.39 -19.76
N ALA A 128 -2.69 -4.17 -19.72
CA ALA A 128 -3.75 -4.05 -18.71
C ALA A 128 -3.19 -4.12 -17.26
N ASP A 129 -2.16 -4.94 -17.04
CA ASP A 129 -1.51 -5.10 -15.73
C ASP A 129 -0.85 -3.79 -15.21
N SER A 130 -0.62 -2.80 -16.08
CA SER A 130 -0.17 -1.46 -15.68
C SER A 130 -1.25 -0.63 -14.95
N ARG A 131 -2.50 -1.11 -14.94
CA ARG A 131 -3.67 -0.41 -14.38
C ARG A 131 -4.19 -1.06 -13.09
N GLU A 132 -3.54 -2.13 -12.64
CA GLU A 132 -3.92 -2.86 -11.43
C GLU A 132 -2.69 -3.08 -10.52
N LEU A 133 -2.95 -3.13 -9.21
CA LEU A 133 -2.07 -3.74 -8.23
C LEU A 133 -2.71 -5.03 -7.71
N THR A 134 -1.91 -6.07 -7.57
CA THR A 134 -2.37 -7.38 -7.09
C THR A 134 -1.83 -7.62 -5.68
N ILE A 135 -2.71 -7.98 -4.76
CA ILE A 135 -2.36 -8.39 -3.38
C ILE A 135 -2.87 -9.80 -3.18
N THR A 136 -2.01 -10.73 -2.78
CA THR A 136 -2.44 -12.12 -2.50
C THR A 136 -3.11 -12.22 -1.13
N ASN A 137 -3.93 -13.25 -0.94
CA ASN A 137 -4.48 -13.57 0.39
C ASN A 137 -3.36 -13.85 1.39
N GLY A 138 -2.26 -14.48 0.95
CA GLY A 138 -1.08 -14.65 1.80
C GLY A 138 -0.52 -13.32 2.32
N GLN A 139 -0.49 -12.28 1.48
CA GLN A 139 -0.08 -10.94 1.91
C GLN A 139 -1.13 -10.24 2.76
N LEU A 140 -2.42 -10.42 2.43
CA LEU A 140 -3.52 -9.75 3.12
C LEU A 140 -3.74 -10.30 4.54
N TRP A 141 -3.62 -11.61 4.72
CA TRP A 141 -3.88 -12.30 5.97
C TRP A 141 -2.61 -12.66 6.75
N GLY A 142 -1.46 -12.74 6.07
CA GLY A 142 -0.17 -13.03 6.70
C GLY A 142 -0.22 -14.30 7.56
N PRO A 143 0.27 -14.25 8.82
CA PRO A 143 0.26 -15.40 9.73
C PRO A 143 -1.14 -15.97 10.03
N LEU A 144 -2.21 -15.21 9.82
CA LEU A 144 -3.59 -15.65 10.06
C LEU A 144 -4.26 -16.29 8.84
N LEU A 145 -3.53 -16.48 7.73
CA LEU A 145 -4.06 -17.15 6.54
C LEU A 145 -4.62 -18.56 6.83
N ALA A 146 -4.17 -19.21 7.91
CA ALA A 146 -4.68 -20.48 8.40
C ALA A 146 -6.16 -20.36 8.84
N GLY A 147 -7.07 -20.36 7.85
CA GLY A 147 -8.51 -20.20 8.04
C GLY A 147 -9.24 -19.52 6.87
N THR A 148 -8.52 -18.91 5.92
CA THR A 148 -9.09 -18.09 4.83
C THR A 148 -8.50 -18.47 3.47
N SER A 149 -9.23 -19.29 2.70
CA SER A 149 -9.06 -19.48 1.25
C SER A 149 -7.65 -19.85 0.74
N ASP A 150 -7.48 -19.95 -0.58
CA ASP A 150 -6.19 -20.25 -1.23
C ASP A 150 -5.23 -19.07 -1.06
N ALA A 151 -4.00 -19.33 -0.61
CA ALA A 151 -2.95 -18.33 -0.43
C ALA A 151 -2.66 -17.51 -1.70
N SER A 152 -2.85 -18.14 -2.87
CA SER A 152 -2.58 -17.57 -4.18
C SER A 152 -3.75 -16.76 -4.76
N GLU A 153 -4.95 -16.91 -4.20
CA GLU A 153 -6.07 -16.05 -4.56
C GLU A 153 -5.70 -14.60 -4.25
N SER A 154 -6.02 -13.70 -5.17
CA SER A 154 -5.52 -12.34 -5.16
C SER A 154 -6.62 -11.32 -5.28
N LEU A 155 -6.54 -10.25 -4.49
CA LEU A 155 -7.32 -9.03 -4.58
C LEU A 155 -6.67 -8.07 -5.59
N LYS A 156 -7.46 -7.58 -6.55
CA LYS A 156 -7.01 -6.58 -7.53
C LYS A 156 -7.49 -5.18 -7.16
N LEU A 157 -6.54 -4.27 -6.96
CA LEU A 157 -6.76 -2.86 -6.70
C LEU A 157 -6.60 -2.07 -8.00
N SER A 158 -7.66 -1.37 -8.42
CA SER A 158 -7.63 -0.55 -9.65
C SER A 158 -6.92 0.78 -9.44
N ILE A 159 -5.89 1.03 -10.24
CA ILE A 159 -5.21 2.33 -10.31
C ILE A 159 -6.08 3.35 -11.07
N ASP A 160 -6.92 2.94 -12.02
CA ASP A 160 -7.86 3.85 -12.67
C ASP A 160 -8.89 4.43 -11.70
N GLU A 161 -9.44 3.60 -10.80
CA GLU A 161 -10.30 4.09 -9.73
C GLU A 161 -9.57 5.07 -8.80
N LEU A 162 -8.30 4.77 -8.46
CA LEU A 162 -7.47 5.68 -7.68
C LEU A 162 -7.26 7.01 -8.41
N ARG A 163 -6.93 7.00 -9.70
CA ARG A 163 -6.79 8.20 -10.54
C ARG A 163 -8.06 9.05 -10.50
N MET A 164 -9.24 8.44 -10.65
CA MET A 164 -10.52 9.17 -10.59
C MET A 164 -10.74 9.86 -9.24
N ILE A 165 -10.48 9.16 -8.14
CA ILE A 165 -10.63 9.71 -6.78
C ILE A 165 -9.64 10.84 -6.55
N VAL A 166 -8.38 10.62 -6.91
CA VAL A 166 -7.30 11.58 -6.71
C VAL A 166 -7.52 12.83 -7.57
N ALA A 167 -7.87 12.69 -8.85
CA ALA A 167 -8.14 13.82 -9.73
C ALA A 167 -9.28 14.71 -9.21
N ARG A 168 -10.34 14.10 -8.64
CA ARG A 168 -11.42 14.85 -7.98
C ARG A 168 -10.91 15.66 -6.79
N ASN A 169 -10.09 15.06 -5.94
CA ASN A 169 -9.51 15.77 -4.78
C ASN A 169 -8.52 16.85 -5.21
N MET A 170 -7.68 16.61 -6.23
CA MET A 170 -6.75 17.61 -6.77
C MET A 170 -7.47 18.88 -7.23
N GLN A 171 -8.62 18.75 -7.90
CA GLN A 171 -9.43 19.89 -8.34
C GLN A 171 -9.86 20.78 -7.16
N VAL A 172 -10.24 20.18 -6.03
CA VAL A 172 -10.61 20.92 -4.81
C VAL A 172 -9.44 21.75 -4.27
N HIS A 173 -8.20 21.28 -4.47
CA HIS A 173 -6.98 21.99 -4.06
C HIS A 173 -6.37 22.87 -5.16
N GLY A 174 -7.03 23.01 -6.31
CA GLY A 174 -6.55 23.81 -7.44
C GLY A 174 -5.34 23.21 -8.15
N CYS A 175 -5.16 21.89 -8.04
CA CYS A 175 -4.14 21.12 -8.75
C CYS A 175 -4.77 20.30 -9.89
N CYS A 176 -3.95 19.84 -10.82
CA CYS A 176 -4.37 18.94 -11.90
C CYS A 176 -3.34 17.83 -12.10
N PRO A 177 -3.72 16.67 -12.66
CA PRO A 177 -2.75 15.64 -12.99
C PRO A 177 -1.87 16.05 -14.17
N VAL A 178 -0.62 15.56 -14.20
CA VAL A 178 0.14 15.45 -15.44
C VAL A 178 -0.52 14.40 -16.33
N ILE A 179 -0.60 14.70 -17.63
CA ILE A 179 -1.21 13.86 -18.68
C ILE A 179 -0.17 13.29 -19.62
#